data_AF-A0A3B8XBK6-F1
#
_entry.id   AF-A0A3B8XBK6-F1
#
_cell.length_a   1.000
_cell.length_b   1.000
_cell.length_c   1.000
_cell.angle_alpha   90.00
_cell.angle_beta   90.00
_cell.angle_gamma   90.00
#
_symmetry.space_group_name_H-M   'P 1'
#
loop_
_entity.id
_entity.type
_entity.pdbx_description
1 polymer ?
#
loop_
_entity_poly.entity_id
_entity_poly.type
_entity_poly.pdbx_seq_one_letter_code
_entity_poly.pdbx_strand_id
1 'polypeptide(L)' 'MPDDTCDRDPIWDREVETASYDQAVARASSAWEKQFRYLMERSPFYARKFRDAGVGQAEVRLKDLGRLPFSTKQ' A
#
# COMPACT_ATOMS: atom_id res chain seq x y z
N MET A 1 15.57 36.37 4.58
CA MET A 1 15.35 35.06 5.23
C MET A 1 16.68 34.34 5.17
N PRO A 2 17.43 34.14 6.28
CA PRO A 2 18.82 33.68 6.24
C PRO A 2 19.02 32.16 6.33
N ASP A 3 17.98 31.33 6.18
CA ASP A 3 18.05 29.90 6.53
C ASP A 3 18.01 28.94 5.32
N ASP A 4 18.25 29.46 4.11
CA ASP A 4 18.25 28.68 2.87
C ASP A 4 19.68 28.21 2.53
N THR A 5 20.28 27.43 3.41
CA THR A 5 21.58 26.78 3.15
C THR A 5 21.36 25.44 2.45
N CYS A 6 21.96 25.28 1.26
CA CYS A 6 21.92 24.06 0.44
C CYS A 6 22.56 22.80 1.09
N ASP A 7 22.91 22.86 2.37
CA ASP A 7 23.60 21.80 3.13
C ASP A 7 22.64 20.81 3.80
N ARG A 8 21.33 21.01 3.70
CA ARG A 8 20.36 20.03 4.21
C ARG A 8 20.26 18.84 3.26
N ASP A 9 20.24 17.65 3.84
CA ASP A 9 19.86 16.44 3.13
C ASP A 9 18.47 16.64 2.49
N PRO A 10 18.34 16.62 1.15
CA PRO A 10 17.05 16.83 0.49
C PRO A 10 16.10 15.64 0.68
N ILE A 11 16.61 14.51 1.16
CA ILE A 11 15.84 13.29 1.41
C ILE A 11 15.32 13.34 2.85
N TRP A 12 14.01 13.29 3.02
CA TRP A 12 13.36 13.42 4.33
C TRP A 12 13.59 12.17 5.19
N ASP A 13 13.43 10.99 4.60
CA ASP A 13 13.68 9.71 5.24
C ASP A 13 14.53 8.82 4.33
N ARG A 14 15.85 8.87 4.51
CA ARG A 14 16.77 8.07 3.69
C ARG A 14 16.52 6.56 3.81
N GLU A 15 16.13 6.06 4.98
CA GLU A 15 15.93 4.63 5.19
C GLU A 15 14.76 4.09 4.35
N VAL A 16 13.74 4.93 4.15
CA VAL A 16 12.57 4.60 3.33
C VAL A 16 12.81 4.95 1.85
N GLU A 17 13.27 6.17 1.58
CA GLU A 17 13.38 6.71 0.22
C GLU A 17 14.54 6.10 -0.58
N THR A 18 15.59 5.61 0.09
CA THR A 18 16.74 4.96 -0.55
C THR A 18 16.86 3.46 -0.25
N ALA A 19 15.79 2.87 0.29
CA ALA A 19 15.71 1.43 0.52
C ALA A 19 16.04 0.64 -0.74
N SER A 20 16.68 -0.52 -0.59
CA SER A 20 16.83 -1.44 -1.71
C SER A 20 15.47 -1.93 -2.19
N TYR A 21 15.41 -2.39 -3.45
CA TYR A 21 14.20 -2.96 -4.01
C TYR A 21 13.60 -4.06 -3.12
N ASP A 22 14.44 -5.00 -2.65
CA ASP A 22 13.98 -6.11 -1.81
C ASP A 22 13.42 -5.64 -0.47
N GLN A 23 14.07 -4.63 0.15
CA GLN A 23 13.59 -4.02 1.39
C GLN A 23 12.25 -3.31 1.19
N ALA A 24 12.09 -2.56 0.09
CA ALA A 24 10.86 -1.88 -0.24
C ALA A 24 9.71 -2.86 -0.50
N VAL A 25 9.97 -3.94 -1.26
CA VAL A 25 8.97 -4.99 -1.55
C VAL A 25 8.55 -5.72 -0.28
N ALA A 26 9.48 -6.06 0.61
CA ALA A 26 9.17 -6.71 1.89
C ALA A 26 8.28 -5.82 2.77
N ARG A 27 8.63 -4.53 2.91
CA ARG A 27 7.84 -3.55 3.65
C ARG A 27 6.43 -3.37 3.06
N ALA A 28 6.34 -3.20 1.74
CA ALA A 28 5.07 -3.04 1.04
C ALA A 28 4.18 -4.28 1.16
N SER A 29 4.76 -5.48 1.10
CA SER A 29 4.01 -6.75 1.23
C SER A 29 3.39 -6.88 2.61
N SER A 30 4.17 -6.62 3.68
CA SER A 30 3.66 -6.66 5.05
C SER A 30 2.60 -5.58 5.32
N ALA A 31 2.78 -4.36 4.78
CA ALA A 31 1.78 -3.31 4.90
C ALA A 31 0.47 -3.69 4.20
N TRP A 32 0.56 -4.29 3.02
CA TRP A 32 -0.59 -4.74 2.25
C TRP A 32 -1.38 -5.85 2.96
N GLU A 33 -0.73 -6.87 3.52
CA GLU A 33 -1.41 -7.95 4.28
C GLU A 33 -2.26 -7.39 5.44
N LYS A 34 -1.69 -6.43 6.19
CA LYS A 34 -2.41 -5.73 7.26
C LYS A 34 -3.59 -4.94 6.73
N GLN A 35 -3.39 -4.20 5.63
CA GLN A 35 -4.44 -3.39 5.01
C GLN A 35 -5.57 -4.26 4.46
N PHE A 36 -5.27 -5.34 3.74
CA PHE A 36 -6.27 -6.23 3.15
C PHE A 36 -7.17 -6.83 4.22
N ARG A 37 -6.58 -7.35 5.30
CA ARG A 37 -7.32 -7.89 6.45
C ARG A 37 -8.22 -6.82 7.06
N TYR A 38 -7.68 -5.64 7.34
CA TYR A 38 -8.44 -4.53 7.90
C TYR A 38 -9.63 -4.13 7.01
N LEU A 39 -9.43 -4.05 5.69
CA LEU A 39 -10.49 -3.71 4.75
C LEU A 39 -11.61 -4.75 4.75
N MET A 40 -11.27 -6.04 4.74
CA MET A 40 -12.25 -7.13 4.76
C MET A 40 -13.05 -7.17 6.07
N GLU A 41 -12.41 -6.85 7.20
CA GLU A 41 -13.06 -6.87 8.52
C GLU A 41 -13.87 -5.61 8.82
N ARG A 42 -13.41 -4.44 8.39
CA ARG A 42 -13.93 -3.14 8.85
C ARG A 42 -14.65 -2.33 7.79
N SER A 43 -14.53 -2.67 6.51
CA SER A 43 -15.14 -1.91 5.42
C SER A 43 -16.20 -2.72 4.67
N PRO A 44 -17.50 -2.53 4.98
CA PRO A 44 -18.59 -3.18 4.27
C PRO A 44 -18.57 -2.91 2.75
N PHE A 45 -18.11 -1.71 2.36
CA PHE A 45 -17.96 -1.34 0.95
C PHE A 45 -16.98 -2.27 0.22
N TYR A 46 -15.75 -2.40 0.74
CA TYR A 46 -14.73 -3.25 0.11
C TYR A 46 -15.08 -4.73 0.21
N ALA A 47 -15.62 -5.18 1.35
CA ALA A 47 -16.09 -6.56 1.50
C ALA A 47 -17.14 -6.92 0.43
N ARG A 48 -18.13 -6.04 0.20
CA ARG A 48 -19.12 -6.22 -0.88
C ARG A 48 -18.46 -6.19 -2.25
N LYS A 49 -17.66 -5.17 -2.53
CA LYS A 49 -17.04 -4.98 -3.84
C LYS A 49 -16.14 -6.15 -4.25
N PHE A 50 -15.36 -6.68 -3.32
CA PHE A 50 -14.49 -7.83 -3.59
C PHE A 50 -15.30 -9.11 -3.77
N ARG A 51 -16.30 -9.36 -2.92
CA ARG A 51 -17.21 -10.50 -3.11
C ARG A 51 -17.90 -10.46 -4.48
N ASP A 52 -18.42 -9.31 -4.87
CA ASP A 52 -19.10 -9.14 -6.16
C ASP A 52 -18.13 -9.32 -7.36
N ALA A 53 -16.83 -9.08 -7.15
CA ALA A 53 -15.76 -9.35 -8.11
C ALA A 53 -15.17 -10.78 -8.00
N GLY A 54 -15.74 -11.66 -7.17
CA GLY A 54 -15.25 -13.03 -6.97
C GLY A 54 -13.95 -13.14 -6.16
N VAL A 55 -13.56 -12.06 -5.46
CA VAL A 55 -12.39 -12.00 -4.59
C VAL A 55 -12.84 -12.17 -3.14
N GLY A 56 -12.26 -13.12 -2.40
CA GLY A 56 -12.57 -13.28 -0.97
C GLY A 56 -12.40 -14.68 -0.38
N GLN A 57 -12.17 -15.71 -1.21
CA GLN A 57 -11.89 -17.07 -0.71
C GLN A 57 -10.43 -17.28 -0.31
N ALA A 58 -9.51 -16.45 -0.83
CA ALA A 58 -8.10 -16.51 -0.54
C ALA A 58 -7.54 -15.10 -0.35
N GLU A 59 -6.49 -14.99 0.47
CA GLU A 59 -5.72 -13.77 0.62
C GLU A 59 -5.10 -13.35 -0.71
N VAL A 60 -5.26 -12.08 -1.07
CA VAL A 60 -4.61 -11.50 -2.24
C VAL A 60 -3.25 -10.98 -1.78
N ARG A 61 -2.16 -11.47 -2.38
CA ARG A 61 -0.81 -10.96 -2.07
C ARG A 61 -0.52 -9.69 -2.87
N LEU A 62 0.51 -8.94 -2.47
CA LEU A 62 0.90 -7.70 -3.14
C LEU A 62 1.12 -7.89 -4.66
N LYS A 63 1.79 -8.97 -5.06
CA LYS A 63 2.03 -9.26 -6.49
C LYS A 63 0.77 -9.58 -7.30
N ASP A 64 -0.32 -9.92 -6.62
CA ASP A 64 -1.59 -10.33 -7.20
C ASP A 64 -2.61 -9.17 -7.20
N LEU A 65 -2.19 -7.94 -6.84
CA LEU A 65 -3.04 -6.74 -6.73
C LEU A 65 -3.87 -6.45 -8.00
N GLY A 66 -3.35 -6.77 -9.18
CA GLY A 66 -4.05 -6.57 -10.45
C GLY A 66 -5.36 -7.36 -10.59
N ARG A 67 -5.62 -8.32 -9.69
CA ARG A 67 -6.89 -9.06 -9.63
C ARG A 67 -8.01 -8.27 -8.94
N LEU A 68 -7.69 -7.17 -8.26
CA LEU A 68 -8.67 -6.37 -7.51
C LEU A 68 -9.35 -5.32 -8.41
N PRO A 69 -10.64 -5.05 -8.22
CA PRO A 69 -11.32 -3.98 -8.94
C PRO A 69 -10.85 -2.60 -8.46
N PHE A 70 -10.56 -1.69 -9.41
CA PHE A 70 -10.20 -0.30 -9.11
C PHE A 70 -11.33 0.45 -8.40
N SER A 71 -10.98 1.36 -7.49
CA SER A 71 -11.92 2.30 -6.87
C SER A 71 -12.01 3.59 -7.66
N THR A 72 -13.25 4.04 -7.91
CA THR A 72 -13.56 5.25 -8.68
C THR A 72 -14.29 6.25 -7.78
N LYS A 73 -14.01 7.54 -7.95
CA LYS A 73 -14.87 8.62 -7.43
C LYS A 73 -16.00 8.83 -8.44
N GLN A 74 -17.24 8.73 -7.99
CA GLN A 74 -18.43 9.14 -8.75
C GLN A 74 -18.77 10.57 -8.37
#